data_AF-A0A9P6PJN9-F1
#
_entry.id   AF-A0A9P6PJN9-F1
#
_cell.length_a   1.000
_cell.length_b   1.000
_cell.length_c   1.000
_cell.angle_alpha   90.00
_cell.angle_beta   90.00
_cell.angle_gamma   90.00
#
_symmetry.space_group_name_H-M   'P 1'
#
loop_
_entity.id
_entity.type
_entity.pdbx_description
1 polymer ?
#
loop_
_entity_poly.entity_id
_entity_poly.type
_entity_poly.pdbx_seq_one_letter_code
_entity_poly.pdbx_strand_id
1 'polypeptide(L)'
;MLKSAKIGLAPFLFALLVMQSLSIDDKYMLFYGDESSNNKVTVHKVTLQLLMCLVNYAMKNILWWSMTGLLTGYIAIIVVQTYLAREKWNEGRNIKETNELIALDQYRRTPLWRVLWSAIKKGTLVVMVTLTILLLCNMHYMDEQKVDTAVLNGISNDNYMFTFVFMTAPRRRDPPYLTRTLESYLANWPANPEPNSLYDRTQAIVYTHFTDHLQYDQARKQFSNDVKGQRYIKWIREHGSQLNQRLHVSKALRLATENYQNTYVALMEDDFPVCGSKEWREIENVIYKANQDVPNHCGVFVGTGGSGLFLKPHIARLASELLQIYIDMPPDIIIQKCLLGELKECSQCSQTLVASKTLLMYHIGYNTSTSQDRVYKKNEFQCGWRHPFNGDPSVVIL
;
A
#
# COMPACT_ATOMS: atom_id res chain seq x y z
N MET A 1 17.18 6.35 -10.28
CA MET A 1 16.96 4.90 -10.56
C MET A 1 17.70 3.98 -9.56
N LEU A 2 17.71 4.28 -8.24
CA LEU A 2 18.56 3.56 -7.26
C LEU A 2 17.90 3.25 -5.88
N LYS A 3 16.57 3.32 -5.74
CA LYS A 3 15.89 3.02 -4.45
C LYS A 3 15.02 1.75 -4.42
N SER A 4 14.95 0.97 -5.50
CA SER A 4 14.35 -0.38 -5.48
C SER A 4 15.34 -1.51 -5.10
N ALA A 5 16.64 -1.21 -4.99
CA ALA A 5 17.67 -2.23 -4.75
C ALA A 5 17.68 -2.82 -3.33
N LYS A 6 17.02 -2.18 -2.35
CA LYS A 6 17.09 -2.62 -0.94
C LYS A 6 16.11 -3.75 -0.56
N ILE A 7 15.16 -4.11 -1.44
CA ILE A 7 14.27 -5.26 -1.19
C ILE A 7 14.96 -6.58 -1.55
N GLY A 8 15.85 -6.58 -2.55
CA GLY A 8 16.54 -7.78 -3.05
C GLY A 8 17.57 -8.39 -2.09
N LEU A 9 18.04 -7.65 -1.08
CA LEU A 9 19.02 -8.15 -0.10
C LEU A 9 18.38 -9.01 0.99
N ALA A 10 17.09 -8.85 1.27
CA ALA A 10 16.45 -9.55 2.38
C ALA A 10 16.46 -11.08 2.22
N PRO A 11 16.08 -11.66 1.05
CA PRO A 11 16.17 -13.10 0.86
C PRO A 11 17.58 -13.65 1.12
N PHE A 12 18.61 -12.90 0.70
CA PHE A 12 20.00 -13.27 0.92
C PHE A 12 20.39 -13.27 2.41
N LEU A 13 20.00 -12.24 3.17
CA LEU A 13 20.28 -12.15 4.60
C LEU A 13 19.59 -13.28 5.39
N PHE A 14 18.36 -13.62 5.05
CA PHE A 14 17.64 -14.74 5.67
C PHE A 14 18.20 -16.10 5.25
N ALA A 15 18.67 -16.25 4.01
CA ALA A 15 19.36 -17.47 3.58
C ALA A 15 20.69 -17.67 4.34
N LEU A 16 21.46 -16.59 4.52
CA LEU A 16 22.69 -16.60 5.32
C LEU A 16 22.44 -16.93 6.79
N LEU A 17 21.38 -16.39 7.38
CA LEU A 17 20.96 -16.72 8.76
C LEU A 17 20.77 -18.23 8.92
N VAL A 18 20.08 -18.86 7.98
CA VAL A 18 19.87 -20.31 7.99
C VAL A 18 21.22 -21.01 7.83
N MET A 19 22.04 -20.67 6.83
CA MET A 19 23.37 -21.28 6.66
C MET A 19 24.27 -21.18 7.90
N GLN A 20 24.25 -20.05 8.61
CA GLN A 20 25.00 -19.85 9.86
C GLN A 20 24.51 -20.75 11.01
N SER A 21 23.30 -21.32 10.93
CA SER A 21 22.81 -22.28 11.92
C SER A 21 23.68 -23.53 12.05
N LEU A 22 24.47 -23.86 11.02
CA LEU A 22 25.43 -24.96 11.08
C LEU A 22 26.46 -24.76 12.20
N SER A 23 26.88 -23.50 12.41
CA SER A 23 27.80 -23.07 13.45
C SER A 23 27.04 -22.37 14.60
N ILE A 24 25.89 -22.91 15.01
CA ILE A 24 25.06 -22.30 16.07
C ILE A 24 25.81 -22.04 17.37
N ASP A 25 26.84 -22.84 17.65
CA ASP A 25 27.66 -22.78 18.87
C ASP A 25 28.74 -21.69 18.81
N ASP A 26 28.95 -21.06 17.66
CA ASP A 26 29.90 -19.95 17.48
C ASP A 26 29.43 -18.69 18.21
N LYS A 27 30.35 -18.07 18.94
CA LYS A 27 30.08 -16.88 19.76
C LYS A 27 31.02 -15.74 19.39
N TYR A 28 30.50 -14.53 19.38
CA TYR A 28 31.28 -13.31 19.48
C TYR A 28 31.51 -12.98 20.96
N MET A 29 32.74 -12.61 21.30
CA MET A 29 33.12 -12.14 22.63
C MET A 29 33.47 -10.66 22.53
N LEU A 30 32.63 -9.81 23.15
CA LEU A 30 32.88 -8.39 23.27
C LEU A 30 33.46 -8.11 24.66
N PHE A 31 34.63 -7.51 24.67
CA PHE A 31 35.30 -6.97 25.86
C PHE A 31 35.04 -5.47 25.91
N TYR A 32 34.64 -4.94 27.07
CA TYR A 32 34.41 -3.51 27.24
C TYR A 32 34.75 -3.08 28.68
N GLY A 33 35.40 -1.93 28.79
CA GLY A 33 36.00 -1.43 30.02
C GLY A 33 37.52 -1.51 30.02
N ASP A 34 38.14 -1.03 31.10
CA ASP A 34 39.59 -1.05 31.31
C ASP A 34 40.08 -2.49 31.53
N GLU A 35 41.36 -2.80 31.24
CA GLU A 35 41.92 -4.16 31.31
C GLU A 35 41.70 -4.88 32.66
N SER A 36 41.44 -4.14 33.73
CA SER A 36 41.14 -4.65 35.07
C SER A 36 39.68 -5.04 35.29
N SER A 37 38.76 -4.57 34.44
CA SER A 37 37.33 -4.87 34.53
C SER A 37 36.99 -6.09 33.68
N ASN A 38 36.72 -7.20 34.34
CA ASN A 38 36.50 -8.51 33.70
C ASN A 38 35.10 -8.64 33.03
N ASN A 39 34.61 -7.56 32.44
CA ASN A 39 33.28 -7.47 31.85
C ASN A 39 33.32 -7.99 30.42
N LYS A 40 32.74 -9.19 30.23
CA LYS A 40 32.61 -9.85 28.92
C LYS A 40 31.15 -10.08 28.58
N VAL A 41 30.75 -9.80 27.35
CA VAL A 41 29.48 -10.26 26.78
C VAL A 41 29.73 -11.24 25.66
N THR A 42 29.04 -12.37 25.75
CA THR A 42 29.06 -13.42 24.73
C THR A 42 27.74 -13.42 23.98
N VAL A 43 27.77 -13.22 22.67
CA VAL A 43 26.58 -13.25 21.80
C VAL A 43 26.76 -14.34 20.74
N HIS A 44 25.76 -15.20 20.55
CA HIS A 44 25.83 -16.23 19.51
C HIS A 44 25.68 -15.56 18.14
N LYS A 45 26.46 -15.99 17.14
CA LYS A 45 26.46 -15.37 15.80
C LYS A 45 25.05 -15.37 15.17
N VAL A 46 24.35 -16.50 15.31
CA VAL A 46 22.98 -16.69 14.80
C VAL A 46 21.99 -15.71 15.43
N THR A 47 22.11 -15.46 16.74
CA THR A 47 21.24 -14.50 17.44
C THR A 47 21.45 -13.07 16.94
N LEU A 48 22.72 -12.67 16.73
CA LEU A 48 23.05 -11.35 16.19
C LEU A 48 22.51 -11.18 14.76
N GLN A 49 22.72 -12.18 13.89
CA GLN A 49 22.22 -12.17 12.52
C GLN A 49 20.69 -12.13 12.48
N LEU A 50 20.01 -12.89 13.35
CA LEU A 50 18.55 -12.86 13.47
C LEU A 50 18.08 -11.46 13.84
N LEU A 51 18.71 -10.82 14.83
CA LEU A 51 18.37 -9.45 15.24
C LEU A 51 18.54 -8.46 14.08
N MET A 52 19.64 -8.55 13.32
CA MET A 52 19.84 -7.72 12.12
C MET A 52 18.76 -7.96 11.05
N CYS A 53 18.40 -9.22 10.81
CA CYS A 53 17.31 -9.57 9.90
C CYS A 53 15.95 -9.01 10.37
N LEU A 54 15.67 -9.04 11.67
CA LEU A 54 14.45 -8.50 12.26
C LEU A 54 14.38 -6.97 12.16
N VAL A 55 15.49 -6.26 12.36
CA VAL A 55 15.55 -4.80 12.14
C VAL A 55 15.21 -4.47 10.68
N ASN A 56 15.76 -5.22 9.72
CA ASN A 56 15.44 -5.05 8.31
C ASN A 56 13.97 -5.39 7.99
N TYR A 57 13.41 -6.39 8.67
CA TYR A 57 12.02 -6.81 8.52
C TYR A 57 11.02 -5.75 9.01
N ALA A 58 11.24 -5.22 10.23
CA ALA A 58 10.36 -4.26 10.88
C ALA A 58 10.20 -2.97 10.05
N MET A 59 11.22 -2.56 9.31
CA MET A 59 11.13 -1.33 8.53
C MET A 59 10.17 -1.43 7.33
N LYS A 60 9.85 -2.63 6.80
CA LYS A 60 9.25 -2.76 5.46
C LYS A 60 8.22 -3.88 5.24
N ASN A 61 7.83 -4.61 6.29
CA ASN A 61 6.94 -5.78 6.21
C ASN A 61 7.19 -6.67 4.96
N ILE A 62 8.33 -7.36 4.95
CA ILE A 62 8.83 -8.12 3.80
C ILE A 62 8.71 -9.64 4.01
N LEU A 63 7.56 -10.10 4.54
CA LEU A 63 7.31 -11.51 4.86
C LEU A 63 7.64 -12.46 3.72
N TRP A 64 7.12 -12.16 2.52
CA TRP A 64 7.32 -13.01 1.35
C TRP A 64 8.81 -13.17 0.98
N TRP A 65 9.57 -12.07 0.98
CA TRP A 65 11.01 -12.08 0.69
C TRP A 65 11.81 -12.77 1.79
N SER A 66 11.35 -12.68 3.04
CA SER A 66 11.98 -13.36 4.16
C SER A 66 11.74 -14.87 4.11
N MET A 67 10.51 -15.30 3.77
CA MET A 67 10.16 -16.70 3.59
C MET A 67 10.94 -17.37 2.46
N THR A 68 11.06 -16.69 1.32
CA THR A 68 11.88 -17.20 0.19
C THR A 68 13.34 -17.35 0.60
N GLY A 69 13.91 -16.38 1.31
CA GLY A 69 15.26 -16.48 1.87
C GLY A 69 15.45 -17.66 2.83
N LEU A 70 14.53 -17.85 3.79
CA LEU A 70 14.56 -18.98 4.72
C LEU A 70 14.52 -20.33 3.99
N LEU A 71 13.64 -20.48 2.99
CA LEU A 71 13.51 -21.71 2.21
C LEU A 71 14.78 -21.98 1.39
N THR A 72 15.30 -20.96 0.69
CA THR A 72 16.53 -21.09 -0.09
C THR A 72 17.72 -21.44 0.80
N GLY A 73 17.88 -20.79 1.95
CA GLY A 73 18.93 -21.12 2.92
C GLY A 73 18.82 -22.55 3.45
N TYR A 74 17.60 -23.02 3.73
CA TYR A 74 17.37 -24.38 4.21
C TYR A 74 17.76 -25.44 3.16
N ILE A 75 17.38 -25.23 1.89
CA ILE A 75 17.80 -26.11 0.78
C ILE A 75 19.33 -26.05 0.60
N ALA A 76 19.92 -24.85 0.68
CA ALA A 76 21.36 -24.67 0.54
C ALA A 76 22.15 -25.45 1.61
N ILE A 77 21.69 -25.48 2.86
CA ILE A 77 22.29 -26.31 3.92
C ILE A 77 22.35 -27.77 3.49
N ILE A 78 21.24 -28.33 3.02
CA ILE A 78 21.15 -29.75 2.65
C ILE A 78 22.12 -30.04 1.51
N VAL A 79 22.14 -29.20 0.49
CA VAL A 79 23.03 -29.36 -0.68
C VAL A 79 24.50 -29.27 -0.28
N VAL A 80 24.89 -28.20 0.45
CA VAL A 80 26.28 -27.97 0.86
C VAL A 80 26.76 -29.08 1.80
N GLN A 81 25.96 -29.49 2.77
CA GLN A 81 26.33 -30.58 3.68
C GLN A 81 26.40 -31.92 2.96
N THR A 82 25.49 -32.21 2.02
CA THR A 82 25.57 -33.43 1.21
C THR A 82 26.84 -33.46 0.36
N TYR A 83 27.21 -32.32 -0.23
CA TYR A 83 28.43 -32.17 -1.01
C TYR A 83 29.69 -32.37 -0.16
N LEU A 84 29.84 -31.61 0.93
CA LEU A 84 30.99 -31.71 1.84
C LEU A 84 31.13 -33.11 2.44
N ALA A 85 30.01 -33.75 2.76
CA ALA A 85 30.02 -35.09 3.33
C ALA A 85 30.40 -36.14 2.27
N ARG A 86 29.97 -35.98 1.01
CA ARG A 86 30.39 -36.84 -0.12
C ARG A 86 31.88 -36.67 -0.45
N GLU A 87 32.39 -35.44 -0.41
CA GLU A 87 33.81 -35.14 -0.63
C GLU A 87 34.68 -35.83 0.42
N LYS A 88 34.37 -35.66 1.72
CA LYS A 88 35.06 -36.36 2.82
C LYS A 88 34.99 -37.89 2.70
N TRP A 89 33.87 -38.42 2.20
CA TRP A 89 33.73 -39.85 1.97
C TRP A 89 34.68 -40.35 0.86
N ASN A 90 34.82 -39.57 -0.22
CA ASN A 90 35.72 -39.89 -1.33
C ASN A 90 37.19 -39.79 -0.91
N GLU A 91 37.59 -38.73 -0.19
CA GLU A 91 38.94 -38.61 0.37
C GLU A 91 39.28 -39.81 1.28
N GLY A 92 38.34 -40.19 2.15
CA GLY A 92 38.49 -41.35 3.02
C GLY A 92 38.53 -42.71 2.29
N ARG A 93 38.18 -42.75 1.00
CA ARG A 93 38.32 -43.93 0.14
C ARG A 93 39.69 -43.97 -0.53
N ASN A 94 40.19 -42.83 -1.01
CA ASN A 94 41.53 -42.73 -1.63
C ASN A 94 42.66 -43.01 -0.63
N ILE A 95 42.53 -42.55 0.63
CA ILE A 95 43.54 -42.83 1.68
C ILE A 95 43.59 -44.34 2.04
N LYS A 96 42.49 -45.09 1.84
CA LYS A 96 42.46 -46.53 2.09
C LYS A 96 43.30 -47.35 1.09
N GLU A 97 43.73 -46.78 -0.02
CA GLU A 97 44.59 -47.47 -1.01
C GLU A 97 46.09 -47.30 -0.73
N THR A 98 46.48 -46.34 0.10
CA THR A 98 47.86 -46.16 0.60
C THR A 98 47.97 -46.73 2.01
N ASN A 99 48.48 -47.97 2.11
CA ASN A 99 48.67 -48.67 3.37
C ASN A 99 49.55 -47.88 4.37
N GLU A 100 48.97 -47.48 5.50
CA GLU A 100 49.57 -47.71 6.83
C GLU A 100 48.45 -47.91 7.86
N LEU A 101 48.29 -49.18 8.21
CA LEU A 101 47.45 -49.70 9.27
C LEU A 101 48.09 -49.32 10.62
N ILE A 102 47.31 -48.77 11.57
CA ILE A 102 47.35 -49.04 13.04
C ILE A 102 47.24 -47.81 14.00
N ALA A 103 47.49 -46.55 13.63
CA ALA A 103 47.48 -45.47 14.67
C ALA A 103 46.27 -44.50 14.71
N LEU A 104 45.30 -44.59 13.80
CA LEU A 104 44.23 -43.57 13.70
C LEU A 104 42.80 -44.12 13.63
N ASP A 105 42.59 -45.38 14.02
CA ASP A 105 41.26 -45.99 14.13
C ASP A 105 40.39 -45.37 15.26
N GLN A 106 40.93 -44.38 15.98
CA GLN A 106 40.23 -43.56 16.96
C GLN A 106 39.57 -42.30 16.39
N TYR A 107 39.82 -41.92 15.12
CA TYR A 107 39.05 -40.86 14.47
C TYR A 107 37.74 -41.41 13.91
N ARG A 108 36.84 -41.70 14.85
CA ARG A 108 35.47 -42.23 14.67
C ARG A 108 34.76 -41.46 13.54
N ARG A 109 34.77 -42.01 12.32
CA ARG A 109 34.07 -41.44 11.16
C ARG A 109 32.61 -41.25 11.52
N THR A 110 32.18 -40.00 11.70
CA THR A 110 30.78 -39.68 11.91
C THR A 110 30.00 -40.05 10.65
N PRO A 111 29.01 -40.95 10.72
CA PRO A 111 28.27 -41.37 9.53
C PRO A 111 27.54 -40.18 8.89
N LEU A 112 27.48 -40.15 7.55
CA LEU A 112 26.91 -39.05 6.74
C LEU A 112 25.52 -38.63 7.24
N TRP A 113 24.67 -39.62 7.52
CA TRP A 113 23.33 -39.40 8.05
C TRP A 113 23.33 -38.61 9.36
N ARG A 114 24.30 -38.80 10.27
CA ARG A 114 24.37 -38.02 11.52
C ARG A 114 24.75 -36.56 11.26
N VAL A 115 25.66 -36.29 10.34
CA VAL A 115 26.04 -34.92 9.98
C VAL A 115 24.85 -34.21 9.33
N LEU A 116 24.21 -34.88 8.36
CA LEU A 116 23.02 -34.35 7.69
C LEU A 116 21.86 -34.15 8.68
N TRP A 117 21.61 -35.11 9.56
CA TRP A 117 20.58 -35.00 10.58
C TRP A 117 20.84 -33.87 11.58
N SER A 118 22.10 -33.67 11.98
CA SER A 118 22.51 -32.54 12.83
C SER A 118 22.26 -31.21 12.12
N ALA A 119 22.65 -31.10 10.85
CA ALA A 119 22.42 -29.92 10.02
C ALA A 119 20.93 -29.62 9.84
N ILE A 120 20.13 -30.63 9.51
CA ILE A 120 18.66 -30.52 9.41
C ILE A 120 18.08 -30.06 10.75
N LYS A 121 18.44 -30.69 11.87
CA LYS A 121 17.93 -30.31 13.19
C LYS A 121 18.26 -28.85 13.53
N LYS A 122 19.51 -28.41 13.32
CA LYS A 122 19.94 -27.03 13.57
C LYS A 122 19.24 -26.03 12.63
N GLY A 123 19.15 -26.35 11.34
CA GLY A 123 18.47 -25.52 10.33
C GLY A 123 16.98 -25.37 10.61
N THR A 124 16.29 -26.49 10.89
CA THR A 124 14.85 -26.49 11.23
C THR A 124 14.58 -25.67 12.47
N LEU A 125 15.42 -25.76 13.51
CA LEU A 125 15.28 -24.95 14.72
C LEU A 125 15.31 -23.44 14.40
N VAL A 126 16.30 -22.98 13.65
CA VAL A 126 16.42 -21.56 13.28
C VAL A 126 15.28 -21.11 12.37
N VAL A 127 14.89 -21.92 11.38
CA VAL A 127 13.76 -21.62 10.49
C VAL A 127 12.46 -21.51 11.29
N MET A 128 12.16 -22.46 12.17
CA MET A 128 10.93 -22.45 12.97
C MET A 128 10.87 -21.23 13.88
N VAL A 129 11.93 -20.95 14.64
CA VAL A 129 11.98 -19.78 15.53
C VAL A 129 11.84 -18.48 14.74
N THR A 130 12.58 -18.34 13.63
CA THR A 130 12.53 -17.14 12.80
C THR A 130 11.14 -16.97 12.20
N LEU A 131 10.57 -18.03 11.62
CA LEU A 131 9.25 -17.99 10.99
C LEU A 131 8.16 -17.62 12.01
N THR A 132 8.19 -18.18 13.23
CA THR A 132 7.23 -17.81 14.29
C THR A 132 7.33 -16.32 14.62
N ILE A 133 8.55 -15.78 14.81
CA ILE A 133 8.73 -14.35 15.07
C ILE A 133 8.21 -13.51 13.90
N LEU A 134 8.55 -13.86 12.66
CA LEU A 134 8.10 -13.15 11.47
C LEU A 134 6.58 -13.18 11.32
N LEU A 135 5.94 -14.30 11.63
CA LEU A 135 4.48 -14.42 11.61
C LEU A 135 3.84 -13.58 12.71
N LEU A 136 4.39 -13.57 13.93
CA LEU A 136 3.90 -12.69 15.01
C LEU A 136 4.06 -11.21 14.67
N CYS A 137 5.21 -10.81 14.11
CA CYS A 137 5.41 -9.45 13.63
C CYS A 137 4.45 -9.13 12.50
N ASN A 138 4.25 -10.03 11.53
CA ASN A 138 3.29 -9.83 10.45
C ASN A 138 1.86 -9.70 10.98
N MET A 139 1.47 -10.53 11.95
CA MET A 139 0.16 -10.42 12.60
C MET A 139 -0.02 -9.05 13.24
N HIS A 140 1.01 -8.53 13.91
CA HIS A 140 0.98 -7.18 14.49
C HIS A 140 0.94 -6.08 13.41
N TYR A 141 1.67 -6.22 12.31
CA TYR A 141 1.59 -5.28 11.17
C TYR A 141 0.25 -5.33 10.44
N MET A 142 -0.41 -6.48 10.46
CA MET A 142 -1.73 -6.69 9.86
C MET A 142 -2.86 -6.35 10.84
N ASP A 143 -2.55 -6.01 12.09
CA ASP A 143 -3.54 -5.53 13.05
C ASP A 143 -3.97 -4.13 12.59
N GLU A 144 -5.09 -4.09 11.89
CA GLU A 144 -5.70 -2.87 11.39
C GLU A 144 -6.01 -1.97 12.60
N GLN A 145 -5.23 -0.90 12.78
CA GLN A 145 -5.65 0.21 13.62
C GLN A 145 -6.93 0.80 13.00
N LYS A 146 -8.08 0.29 13.45
CA LYS A 146 -9.38 0.83 13.08
C LYS A 146 -9.50 2.18 13.76
N VAL A 147 -9.43 3.24 12.98
CA VAL A 147 -9.74 4.57 13.48
C VAL A 147 -11.22 4.61 13.81
N ASP A 148 -11.54 4.94 15.05
CA ASP A 148 -12.91 5.18 15.45
C ASP A 148 -13.46 6.39 14.67
N THR A 149 -14.67 6.25 14.11
CA THR A 149 -15.30 7.30 13.31
C THR A 149 -15.50 8.58 14.13
N ALA A 150 -15.69 8.46 15.44
CA ALA A 150 -15.78 9.60 16.36
C ALA A 150 -14.47 10.39 16.43
N VAL A 151 -13.32 9.69 16.39
CA VAL A 151 -11.99 10.32 16.40
C VAL A 151 -11.73 11.02 15.07
N LEU A 152 -12.03 10.37 13.93
CA LEU A 152 -11.89 11.00 12.61
C LEU A 152 -12.78 12.25 12.47
N ASN A 153 -13.99 12.20 13.02
CA ASN A 153 -14.93 13.33 13.02
C ASN A 153 -14.37 14.56 13.76
N GLY A 154 -13.53 14.35 14.79
CA GLY A 154 -12.93 15.41 15.59
C GLY A 154 -11.76 16.16 14.94
N ILE A 155 -11.32 15.78 13.73
CA ILE A 155 -10.17 16.42 13.05
C ILE A 155 -10.49 17.86 12.62
N SER A 156 -11.73 18.15 12.28
CA SER A 156 -12.16 19.47 11.82
C SER A 156 -13.54 19.80 12.37
N ASN A 157 -13.81 21.10 12.51
CA ASN A 157 -15.12 21.65 12.87
C ASN A 157 -15.94 22.13 11.65
N ASP A 158 -15.48 21.87 10.43
CA ASP A 158 -16.19 22.24 9.20
C ASP A 158 -17.55 21.55 9.09
N ASN A 159 -18.52 22.18 8.42
CA ASN A 159 -19.87 21.59 8.30
C ASN A 159 -19.86 20.21 7.62
N TYR A 160 -19.02 20.02 6.60
CA TYR A 160 -18.84 18.73 5.94
C TYR A 160 -17.42 18.22 6.13
N MET A 161 -17.25 16.98 6.59
CA MET A 161 -15.96 16.31 6.57
C MET A 161 -15.59 15.92 5.14
N PHE A 162 -16.53 15.32 4.42
CA PHE A 162 -16.32 14.86 3.05
C PHE A 162 -17.41 15.37 2.11
N THR A 163 -16.99 16.05 1.04
CA THR A 163 -17.83 16.31 -0.13
C THR A 163 -17.25 15.59 -1.33
N PHE A 164 -17.87 14.47 -1.69
CA PHE A 164 -17.52 13.71 -2.88
C PHE A 164 -18.10 14.40 -4.11
N VAL A 165 -17.31 14.54 -5.17
CA VAL A 165 -17.72 15.09 -6.46
C VAL A 165 -17.55 14.01 -7.50
N PHE A 166 -18.65 13.34 -7.84
CA PHE A 166 -18.70 12.30 -8.87
C PHE A 166 -18.92 12.95 -10.24
N MET A 167 -17.90 12.88 -11.09
CA MET A 167 -17.96 13.36 -12.46
C MET A 167 -18.53 12.27 -13.36
N THR A 168 -19.57 12.57 -14.13
CA THR A 168 -20.21 11.62 -15.05
C THR A 168 -20.51 12.22 -16.41
N ALA A 169 -20.36 11.41 -17.45
CA ALA A 169 -20.56 11.79 -18.84
C ALA A 169 -21.17 10.61 -19.64
N PRO A 170 -21.93 10.88 -20.71
CA PRO A 170 -22.43 9.85 -21.61
C PRO A 170 -21.30 9.00 -22.18
N ARG A 171 -21.49 7.67 -22.19
CA ARG A 171 -20.52 6.69 -22.68
C ARG A 171 -21.15 5.83 -23.77
N ARG A 172 -20.33 5.27 -24.65
CA ARG A 172 -20.80 4.33 -25.68
C ARG A 172 -21.51 3.15 -25.00
N ARG A 173 -22.73 2.86 -25.45
CA ARG A 173 -23.61 1.78 -24.95
C ARG A 173 -24.12 1.99 -23.52
N ASP A 174 -23.97 3.19 -22.96
CA ASP A 174 -24.54 3.60 -21.67
C ASP A 174 -24.41 2.55 -20.55
N PRO A 175 -23.19 2.08 -20.22
CA PRO A 175 -23.01 1.15 -19.11
C PRO A 175 -23.40 1.80 -17.77
N PRO A 176 -23.99 1.06 -16.82
CA PRO A 176 -24.49 1.60 -15.56
C PRO A 176 -23.38 1.79 -14.52
N TYR A 177 -22.28 2.42 -14.89
CA TYR A 177 -21.14 2.61 -13.99
C TYR A 177 -21.47 3.57 -12.86
N LEU A 178 -22.12 4.70 -13.16
CA LEU A 178 -22.51 5.67 -12.14
C LEU A 178 -23.30 5.01 -11.00
N THR A 179 -24.31 4.20 -11.33
CA THR A 179 -25.10 3.46 -10.35
C THR A 179 -24.23 2.54 -9.49
N ARG A 180 -23.39 1.71 -10.13
CA ARG A 180 -22.51 0.76 -9.42
C ARG A 180 -21.50 1.45 -8.53
N THR A 181 -20.95 2.56 -9.01
CA THR A 181 -20.02 3.38 -8.24
C THR A 181 -20.75 3.95 -7.02
N LEU A 182 -21.88 4.63 -7.18
CA LEU A 182 -22.65 5.19 -6.06
C LEU A 182 -23.07 4.12 -5.06
N GLU A 183 -23.54 2.95 -5.51
CA GLU A 183 -23.88 1.81 -4.64
C GLU A 183 -22.70 1.40 -3.75
N SER A 184 -21.49 1.34 -4.30
CA SER A 184 -20.29 0.96 -3.53
C SER A 184 -19.96 1.94 -2.39
N TYR A 185 -20.23 3.25 -2.57
CA TYR A 185 -20.03 4.24 -1.52
C TYR A 185 -21.18 4.20 -0.50
N LEU A 186 -22.43 4.22 -0.97
CA LEU A 186 -23.62 4.19 -0.11
C LEU A 186 -23.72 2.91 0.74
N ALA A 187 -23.16 1.79 0.27
CA ALA A 187 -23.07 0.55 1.05
C ALA A 187 -22.32 0.75 2.38
N ASN A 188 -21.39 1.71 2.44
CA ASN A 188 -20.58 2.01 3.62
C ASN A 188 -21.16 3.09 4.52
N TRP A 189 -22.20 3.81 4.08
CA TRP A 189 -22.78 4.91 4.85
C TRP A 189 -24.10 4.48 5.52
N PRO A 190 -24.34 4.82 6.80
CA PRO A 190 -25.57 4.46 7.49
C PRO A 190 -26.78 5.22 6.93
N ALA A 191 -27.98 4.64 6.98
CA ALA A 191 -29.20 5.33 6.52
C ALA A 191 -29.59 6.50 7.44
N ASN A 192 -29.39 6.32 8.75
CA ASN A 192 -29.72 7.31 9.78
C ASN A 192 -28.44 7.59 10.60
N PRO A 193 -27.55 8.49 10.12
CA PRO A 193 -26.37 8.87 10.90
C PRO A 193 -26.77 9.69 12.13
N GLU A 194 -26.01 9.54 13.22
CA GLU A 194 -26.17 10.39 14.40
C GLU A 194 -25.86 11.86 14.05
N PRO A 195 -26.58 12.85 14.61
CA PRO A 195 -26.30 14.26 14.35
C PRO A 195 -24.85 14.65 14.63
N ASN A 196 -24.26 15.46 13.76
CA ASN A 196 -22.86 15.87 13.78
C ASN A 196 -21.82 14.74 13.71
N SER A 197 -22.23 13.50 13.42
CA SER A 197 -21.29 12.40 13.16
C SER A 197 -20.56 12.56 11.84
N LEU A 198 -19.52 11.75 11.62
CA LEU A 198 -18.75 11.71 10.37
C LEU A 198 -19.67 11.61 9.14
N TYR A 199 -20.63 10.69 9.20
CA TYR A 199 -21.53 10.42 8.08
C TYR A 199 -22.62 11.47 7.95
N ASP A 200 -23.07 12.09 9.05
CA ASP A 200 -23.95 13.27 8.98
C ASP A 200 -23.28 14.43 8.22
N ARG A 201 -21.96 14.54 8.38
CA ARG A 201 -21.08 15.51 7.73
C ARG A 201 -20.49 14.98 6.41
N THR A 202 -21.09 13.97 5.80
CA THR A 202 -20.68 13.43 4.49
C THR A 202 -21.76 13.70 3.44
N GLN A 203 -21.35 14.11 2.25
CA GLN A 203 -22.26 14.29 1.11
C GLN A 203 -21.58 13.93 -0.22
N ALA A 204 -22.40 13.67 -1.23
CA ALA A 204 -21.99 13.39 -2.60
C ALA A 204 -22.72 14.33 -3.58
N ILE A 205 -21.96 14.94 -4.47
CA ILE A 205 -22.43 15.74 -5.59
C ILE A 205 -22.20 14.92 -6.86
N VAL A 206 -23.26 14.56 -7.55
CA VAL A 206 -23.18 13.95 -8.88
C VAL A 206 -23.31 15.06 -9.90
N TYR A 207 -22.21 15.32 -10.62
CA TYR A 207 -22.08 16.45 -11.52
C TYR A 207 -21.96 16.01 -12.98
N THR A 208 -22.77 16.62 -13.85
CA THR A 208 -22.67 16.46 -15.31
C THR A 208 -22.96 17.78 -16.04
N HIS A 209 -22.35 17.97 -17.20
CA HIS A 209 -22.63 19.10 -18.11
C HIS A 209 -23.30 18.61 -19.41
N PHE A 210 -23.87 17.41 -19.37
CA PHE A 210 -24.59 16.82 -20.48
C PHE A 210 -26.09 16.92 -20.21
N THR A 211 -26.79 17.64 -21.08
CA THR A 211 -28.26 17.74 -21.06
C THR A 211 -28.87 16.36 -21.22
N ASP A 212 -28.39 15.61 -22.22
CA ASP A 212 -28.82 14.25 -22.52
C ASP A 212 -27.84 13.25 -21.92
N HIS A 213 -28.25 12.58 -20.84
CA HIS A 213 -27.43 11.57 -20.18
C HIS A 213 -28.29 10.51 -19.50
N LEU A 214 -28.56 9.42 -20.23
CA LEU A 214 -29.48 8.36 -19.79
C LEU A 214 -29.08 7.75 -18.44
N GLN A 215 -27.79 7.42 -18.25
CA GLN A 215 -27.32 6.83 -16.98
C GLN A 215 -27.43 7.77 -15.78
N TYR A 216 -27.25 9.07 -15.98
CA TYR A 216 -27.53 10.06 -14.94
C TYR A 216 -29.02 10.07 -14.58
N ASP A 217 -29.93 10.06 -15.57
CA ASP A 217 -31.37 10.07 -15.31
C ASP A 217 -31.84 8.79 -14.61
N GLN A 218 -31.30 7.64 -15.01
CA GLN A 218 -31.59 6.35 -14.39
C GLN A 218 -31.09 6.31 -12.94
N ALA A 219 -29.84 6.68 -12.69
CA ALA A 219 -29.27 6.72 -11.35
C ALA A 219 -30.04 7.71 -10.46
N ARG A 220 -30.36 8.90 -10.98
CA ARG A 220 -31.17 9.89 -10.26
C ARG A 220 -32.52 9.34 -9.88
N LYS A 221 -33.23 8.69 -10.80
CA LYS A 221 -34.55 8.08 -10.52
C LYS A 221 -34.45 6.98 -9.46
N GLN A 222 -33.40 6.15 -9.50
CA GLN A 222 -33.17 5.08 -8.52
C GLN A 222 -32.93 5.67 -7.13
N PHE A 223 -31.93 6.55 -6.97
CA PHE A 223 -31.52 7.04 -5.66
C PHE A 223 -32.41 8.15 -5.10
N SER A 224 -33.23 8.81 -5.91
CA SER A 224 -34.25 9.75 -5.39
C SER A 224 -35.35 9.04 -4.61
N ASN A 225 -35.52 7.72 -4.78
CA ASN A 225 -36.46 6.91 -4.01
C ASN A 225 -35.79 6.11 -2.89
N ASP A 226 -34.47 6.21 -2.77
CA ASP A 226 -33.68 5.51 -1.75
C ASP A 226 -33.39 6.44 -0.57
N VAL A 227 -33.51 5.94 0.67
CA VAL A 227 -33.31 6.74 1.89
C VAL A 227 -31.90 7.32 1.96
N LYS A 228 -30.88 6.52 1.62
CA LYS A 228 -29.49 6.98 1.62
C LYS A 228 -29.25 7.95 0.47
N GLY A 229 -29.82 7.67 -0.71
CA GLY A 229 -29.75 8.55 -1.86
C GLY A 229 -30.31 9.95 -1.58
N GLN A 230 -31.50 10.04 -0.98
CA GLN A 230 -32.10 11.31 -0.57
C GLN A 230 -31.28 12.07 0.48
N ARG A 231 -30.60 11.33 1.38
CA ARG A 231 -29.76 11.92 2.43
C ARG A 231 -28.45 12.48 1.89
N TYR A 232 -27.73 11.67 1.12
CA TYR A 232 -26.33 11.93 0.80
C TYR A 232 -26.12 12.55 -0.57
N ILE A 233 -27.01 12.32 -1.55
CA ILE A 233 -26.74 12.66 -2.95
C ILE A 233 -27.43 13.95 -3.38
N LYS A 234 -26.65 14.87 -3.93
CA LYS A 234 -27.08 16.08 -4.62
C LYS A 234 -26.82 15.93 -6.12
N TRP A 235 -27.85 16.19 -6.92
CA TRP A 235 -27.82 16.01 -8.38
C TRP A 235 -27.65 17.36 -9.07
N ILE A 236 -26.55 17.55 -9.80
CA ILE A 236 -26.25 18.79 -10.52
C ILE A 236 -26.03 18.50 -12.00
N ARG A 237 -26.90 19.09 -12.84
CA ARG A 237 -26.82 19.03 -14.29
C ARG A 237 -26.76 20.44 -14.85
N GLU A 238 -25.70 20.74 -15.59
CA GLU A 238 -25.63 21.94 -16.44
C GLU A 238 -26.06 21.62 -17.87
N HIS A 239 -26.60 22.61 -18.56
CA HIS A 239 -26.97 22.48 -19.97
C HIS A 239 -25.73 22.46 -20.87
N GLY A 240 -25.64 21.45 -21.73
CA GLY A 240 -24.62 21.37 -22.76
C GLY A 240 -24.43 19.96 -23.31
N SER A 241 -23.48 19.85 -24.25
CA SER A 241 -23.08 18.58 -24.88
C SER A 241 -21.59 18.54 -25.24
N GLN A 242 -20.84 19.58 -24.86
CA GLN A 242 -19.43 19.74 -25.20
C GLN A 242 -18.54 18.74 -24.47
N LEU A 243 -17.57 18.14 -25.16
CA LEU A 243 -16.56 17.27 -24.55
C LEU A 243 -15.39 18.11 -24.02
N ASN A 244 -15.62 18.85 -22.93
CA ASN A 244 -14.58 19.67 -22.29
C ASN A 244 -14.40 19.26 -20.82
N GLN A 245 -13.72 18.13 -20.61
CA GLN A 245 -13.47 17.56 -19.28
C GLN A 245 -12.83 18.59 -18.33
N ARG A 246 -11.84 19.33 -18.81
CA ARG A 246 -11.13 20.39 -18.05
C ARG A 246 -12.08 21.43 -17.49
N LEU A 247 -12.92 22.02 -18.33
CA LEU A 247 -13.92 23.01 -17.92
C LEU A 247 -14.90 22.41 -16.91
N HIS A 248 -15.34 21.18 -17.14
CA HIS A 248 -16.35 20.55 -16.29
C HIS A 248 -15.79 20.19 -14.90
N VAL A 249 -14.58 19.65 -14.82
CA VAL A 249 -13.90 19.38 -13.55
C VAL A 249 -13.63 20.69 -12.80
N SER A 250 -13.17 21.73 -13.49
CA SER A 250 -12.98 23.06 -12.90
C SER A 250 -14.26 23.61 -12.29
N LYS A 251 -15.38 23.61 -13.03
CA LYS A 251 -16.69 24.04 -12.52
C LYS A 251 -17.16 23.22 -11.32
N ALA A 252 -17.01 21.90 -11.37
CA ALA A 252 -17.47 21.02 -10.29
C ALA A 252 -16.67 21.21 -8.99
N LEU A 253 -15.34 21.34 -9.08
CA LEU A 253 -14.49 21.66 -7.93
C LEU A 253 -14.83 23.03 -7.34
N ARG A 254 -14.98 24.05 -8.20
CA ARG A 254 -15.34 25.40 -7.77
C ARG A 254 -16.69 25.39 -7.05
N LEU A 255 -17.70 24.74 -7.63
CA LEU A 255 -19.03 24.58 -7.05
C LEU A 255 -18.97 23.93 -5.66
N ALA A 256 -18.16 22.88 -5.47
CA ALA A 256 -18.01 22.23 -4.17
C ALA A 256 -17.33 23.14 -3.13
N THR A 257 -16.33 23.94 -3.54
CA THR A 257 -15.56 24.82 -2.65
C THR A 257 -16.24 26.15 -2.32
N GLU A 258 -17.07 26.69 -3.22
CA GLU A 258 -17.73 27.99 -3.02
C GLU A 258 -19.04 27.87 -2.23
N ASN A 259 -19.75 26.75 -2.38
CA ASN A 259 -21.08 26.58 -1.78
C ASN A 259 -21.05 25.85 -0.42
N TYR A 260 -19.93 25.22 -0.07
CA TYR A 260 -19.85 24.37 1.12
C TYR A 260 -18.54 24.60 1.89
N GLN A 261 -18.65 24.56 3.22
CA GLN A 261 -17.50 24.52 4.11
C GLN A 261 -17.14 23.05 4.35
N ASN A 262 -16.03 22.60 3.75
CA ASN A 262 -15.62 21.21 3.72
C ASN A 262 -14.24 21.04 4.36
N THR A 263 -13.95 19.89 4.98
CA THR A 263 -12.57 19.50 5.32
C THR A 263 -11.84 18.93 4.10
N TYR A 264 -12.56 18.16 3.27
CA TYR A 264 -12.06 17.61 2.01
C TYR A 264 -13.09 17.70 0.90
N VAL A 265 -12.60 18.00 -0.30
CA VAL A 265 -13.33 17.82 -1.55
C VAL A 265 -12.71 16.62 -2.28
N ALA A 266 -13.49 15.56 -2.46
CA ALA A 266 -13.00 14.30 -2.99
C ALA A 266 -13.46 14.14 -4.46
N LEU A 267 -12.52 14.19 -5.41
CA LEU A 267 -12.82 14.05 -6.84
C LEU A 267 -12.87 12.58 -7.25
N MET A 268 -14.01 12.16 -7.82
CA MET A 268 -14.27 10.79 -8.23
C MET A 268 -14.76 10.72 -9.67
N GLU A 269 -14.30 9.71 -10.40
CA GLU A 269 -14.88 9.31 -11.68
C GLU A 269 -16.05 8.33 -11.46
N ASP A 270 -17.01 8.28 -12.38
CA ASP A 270 -18.23 7.46 -12.26
C ASP A 270 -18.02 5.96 -12.46
N ASP A 271 -16.80 5.50 -12.70
CA ASP A 271 -16.40 4.11 -12.94
C ASP A 271 -15.30 3.62 -11.99
N PHE A 272 -15.19 4.24 -10.81
CA PHE A 272 -14.29 3.84 -9.72
C PHE A 272 -15.06 3.53 -8.42
N PRO A 273 -15.75 2.38 -8.36
CA PRO A 273 -16.31 1.87 -7.12
C PRO A 273 -15.23 1.60 -6.06
N VAL A 274 -15.60 1.78 -4.79
CA VAL A 274 -14.81 1.33 -3.64
C VAL A 274 -14.85 -0.20 -3.56
N CYS A 275 -13.73 -0.82 -3.21
CA CYS A 275 -13.58 -2.29 -3.21
C CYS A 275 -14.47 -3.02 -2.20
N GLY A 276 -14.83 -2.35 -1.10
CA GLY A 276 -15.66 -2.92 -0.05
C GLY A 276 -15.56 -2.12 1.25
N SER A 277 -16.17 -2.65 2.31
CA SER A 277 -16.16 -2.02 3.63
C SER A 277 -14.78 -1.97 4.27
N LYS A 278 -13.94 -2.97 4.00
CA LYS A 278 -12.56 -3.00 4.46
C LYS A 278 -11.76 -1.84 3.87
N GLU A 279 -11.79 -1.68 2.55
CA GLU A 279 -11.07 -0.60 1.88
C GLU A 279 -11.66 0.77 2.18
N TRP A 280 -12.96 0.87 2.44
CA TRP A 280 -13.56 2.10 2.97
C TRP A 280 -12.98 2.49 4.33
N ARG A 281 -12.82 1.53 5.26
CA ARG A 281 -12.13 1.79 6.53
C ARG A 281 -10.69 2.21 6.33
N GLU A 282 -10.02 1.65 5.32
CA GLU A 282 -8.66 2.08 5.00
C GLU A 282 -8.60 3.50 4.45
N ILE A 283 -9.60 3.95 3.68
CA ILE A 283 -9.72 5.37 3.28
C ILE A 283 -9.82 6.25 4.54
N GLU A 284 -10.68 5.90 5.49
CA GLU A 284 -10.83 6.61 6.77
C GLU A 284 -9.51 6.65 7.56
N ASN A 285 -8.80 5.51 7.64
CA ASN A 285 -7.52 5.39 8.33
C ASN A 285 -6.43 6.25 7.69
N VAL A 286 -6.30 6.22 6.36
CA VAL A 286 -5.28 7.00 5.65
C VAL A 286 -5.56 8.50 5.82
N ILE A 287 -6.83 8.93 5.78
CA ILE A 287 -7.19 10.33 6.02
C ILE A 287 -6.87 10.74 7.46
N TYR A 288 -7.20 9.90 8.44
CA TYR A 288 -6.85 10.17 9.83
C TYR A 288 -5.33 10.32 10.02
N LYS A 289 -4.55 9.33 9.55
CA LYS A 289 -3.09 9.35 9.65
C LYS A 289 -2.48 10.52 8.87
N ALA A 290 -3.05 10.89 7.72
CA ALA A 290 -2.61 12.07 6.99
C ALA A 290 -2.68 13.34 7.85
N ASN A 291 -3.74 13.52 8.64
CA ASN A 291 -3.86 14.70 9.53
C ASN A 291 -2.96 14.62 10.76
N GLN A 292 -2.60 13.42 11.22
CA GLN A 292 -1.70 13.23 12.36
C GLN A 292 -0.22 13.39 11.94
N ASP A 293 0.19 12.66 10.90
CA ASP A 293 1.58 12.53 10.49
C ASP A 293 2.02 13.67 9.56
N VAL A 294 1.08 14.24 8.79
CA VAL A 294 1.33 15.34 7.84
C VAL A 294 0.23 16.41 7.95
N PRO A 295 0.11 17.16 9.08
CA PRO A 295 -1.03 18.05 9.32
C PRO A 295 -1.31 19.08 8.21
N ASN A 296 -0.27 19.52 7.51
CA ASN A 296 -0.33 20.49 6.42
C ASN A 296 -0.42 19.85 5.02
N HIS A 297 -0.83 18.59 4.90
CA HIS A 297 -0.97 17.93 3.60
C HIS A 297 -1.97 18.64 2.69
N CYS A 298 -1.61 18.79 1.42
CA CYS A 298 -2.50 19.35 0.41
C CYS A 298 -3.63 18.41 -0.02
N GLY A 299 -3.43 17.10 0.16
CA GLY A 299 -4.45 16.10 -0.15
C GLY A 299 -4.01 14.67 0.15
N VAL A 300 -4.95 13.75 -0.05
CA VAL A 300 -4.77 12.31 0.08
C VAL A 300 -5.16 11.63 -1.23
N PHE A 301 -4.37 10.69 -1.71
CA PHE A 301 -4.64 9.93 -2.94
C PHE A 301 -4.75 8.43 -2.65
N VAL A 302 -5.95 7.89 -2.81
CA VAL A 302 -6.26 6.47 -2.50
C VAL A 302 -6.64 5.64 -3.73
N GLY A 303 -6.72 6.31 -4.88
CA GLY A 303 -7.15 5.76 -6.16
C GLY A 303 -6.05 5.81 -7.20
N THR A 304 -6.44 6.10 -8.44
CA THR A 304 -5.52 6.24 -9.58
C THR A 304 -6.17 7.12 -10.64
N GLY A 305 -5.39 7.64 -11.58
CA GLY A 305 -5.89 8.56 -12.60
C GLY A 305 -6.50 9.82 -11.97
N GLY A 306 -7.70 10.20 -12.40
CA GLY A 306 -8.42 11.35 -11.87
C GLY A 306 -9.34 11.06 -10.68
N SER A 307 -9.36 9.83 -10.17
CA SER A 307 -10.31 9.37 -9.15
C SER A 307 -9.63 9.01 -7.84
N GLY A 308 -10.29 9.24 -6.71
CA GLY A 308 -9.74 8.95 -5.38
C GLY A 308 -8.84 10.05 -4.83
N LEU A 309 -8.99 11.28 -5.31
CA LEU A 309 -8.23 12.45 -4.89
C LEU A 309 -9.01 13.26 -3.86
N PHE A 310 -8.57 13.23 -2.60
CA PHE A 310 -9.13 14.02 -1.49
C PHE A 310 -8.32 15.29 -1.31
N LEU A 311 -8.84 16.41 -1.81
CA LEU A 311 -8.15 17.69 -1.83
C LEU A 311 -8.56 18.53 -0.61
N LYS A 312 -7.61 19.24 0.00
CA LYS A 312 -7.97 20.33 0.92
C LYS A 312 -8.72 21.42 0.13
N PRO A 313 -9.69 22.15 0.73
CA PRO A 313 -10.58 23.05 -0.01
C PRO A 313 -9.85 24.14 -0.80
N HIS A 314 -8.81 24.74 -0.19
CA HIS A 314 -8.00 25.76 -0.86
C HIS A 314 -7.22 25.19 -2.06
N ILE A 315 -6.81 23.92 -2.00
CA ILE A 315 -6.16 23.22 -3.12
C ILE A 315 -7.15 22.82 -4.19
N ALA A 316 -8.35 22.37 -3.82
CA ALA A 316 -9.43 22.09 -4.77
C ALA A 316 -9.80 23.35 -5.58
N ARG A 317 -9.88 24.51 -4.90
CA ARG A 317 -10.11 25.81 -5.54
C ARG A 317 -8.96 26.18 -6.47
N LEU A 318 -7.71 26.11 -5.99
CA LEU A 318 -6.53 26.40 -6.80
C LEU A 318 -6.46 25.49 -8.04
N ALA A 319 -6.67 24.18 -7.86
CA ALA A 319 -6.72 23.22 -8.96
C ALA A 319 -7.80 23.57 -9.99
N SER A 320 -8.97 24.06 -9.56
CA SER A 320 -10.02 24.51 -10.48
C SER A 320 -9.56 25.66 -11.40
N GLU A 321 -8.73 26.57 -10.89
CA GLU A 321 -8.17 27.70 -11.63
C GLU A 321 -7.05 27.25 -12.56
N LEU A 322 -6.13 26.42 -12.05
CA LEU A 322 -5.00 25.88 -12.81
C LEU A 322 -5.45 25.01 -13.99
N LEU A 323 -6.58 24.33 -13.86
CA LEU A 323 -7.21 23.62 -14.96
C LEU A 323 -7.54 24.57 -16.12
N GLN A 324 -7.85 25.85 -15.92
CA GLN A 324 -8.09 26.77 -17.04
C GLN A 324 -6.79 27.37 -17.62
N ILE A 325 -5.70 27.35 -16.85
CA ILE A 325 -4.40 27.93 -17.24
C ILE A 325 -3.56 26.94 -18.04
N TYR A 326 -3.39 25.72 -17.52
CA TYR A 326 -2.51 24.72 -18.11
C TYR A 326 -3.22 23.87 -19.15
N ILE A 327 -3.45 24.38 -20.36
CA ILE A 327 -4.26 23.70 -21.38
C ILE A 327 -3.60 22.46 -22.02
N ASP A 328 -2.27 22.37 -22.01
CA ASP A 328 -1.49 21.35 -22.71
C ASP A 328 -1.31 20.03 -21.95
N MET A 329 -1.76 19.95 -20.70
CA MET A 329 -1.64 18.76 -19.85
C MET A 329 -3.02 18.16 -19.54
N PRO A 330 -3.17 16.82 -19.46
CA PRO A 330 -4.44 16.22 -19.04
C PRO A 330 -4.92 16.75 -17.66
N PRO A 331 -6.24 16.90 -17.43
CA PRO A 331 -6.78 17.46 -16.19
C PRO A 331 -6.31 16.75 -14.91
N ASP A 332 -6.31 15.43 -14.91
CA ASP A 332 -5.83 14.59 -13.79
C ASP A 332 -4.36 14.85 -13.48
N ILE A 333 -3.52 14.96 -14.52
CA ILE A 333 -2.09 15.24 -14.38
C ILE A 333 -1.85 16.62 -13.77
N ILE A 334 -2.64 17.64 -14.11
CA ILE A 334 -2.50 18.98 -13.53
C ILE A 334 -2.78 18.95 -12.02
N ILE A 335 -3.85 18.27 -11.62
CA ILE A 335 -4.22 18.14 -10.20
C ILE A 335 -3.12 17.38 -9.45
N GLN A 336 -2.64 16.26 -10.02
CA GLN A 336 -1.56 15.48 -9.42
C GLN A 336 -0.25 16.29 -9.30
N LYS A 337 0.15 17.01 -10.34
CA LYS A 337 1.34 17.88 -10.30
C LYS A 337 1.20 19.01 -9.30
N CYS A 338 0.01 19.57 -9.14
CA CYS A 338 -0.27 20.55 -8.09
C CYS A 338 -0.07 19.92 -6.71
N LEU A 339 -0.64 18.74 -6.46
CA LEU A 339 -0.49 18.03 -5.18
C LEU A 339 0.95 17.63 -4.88
N LEU A 340 1.77 17.36 -5.89
CA LEU A 340 3.21 17.09 -5.76
C LEU A 340 4.04 18.38 -5.56
N GLY A 341 3.44 19.56 -5.73
CA GLY A 341 4.13 20.85 -5.68
C GLY A 341 5.04 21.11 -6.88
N GLU A 342 4.81 20.45 -8.02
CA GLU A 342 5.58 20.64 -9.25
C GLU A 342 5.14 21.89 -10.04
N LEU A 343 3.92 22.36 -9.81
CA LEU A 343 3.44 23.62 -10.37
C LEU A 343 3.83 24.77 -9.44
N LYS A 344 4.23 25.91 -10.02
CA LYS A 344 4.77 27.07 -9.27
C LYS A 344 3.79 27.56 -8.21
N GLU A 345 2.52 27.59 -8.56
CA GLU A 345 1.40 28.02 -7.72
C GLU A 345 1.13 27.05 -6.56
N CYS A 346 1.56 25.78 -6.69
CA CYS A 346 1.35 24.73 -5.70
C CYS A 346 2.60 24.34 -4.93
N SER A 347 3.66 25.15 -4.95
CA SER A 347 4.94 24.86 -4.28
C SER A 347 4.79 24.50 -2.79
N GLN A 348 3.78 25.05 -2.11
CA GLN A 348 3.42 24.70 -0.72
C GLN A 348 3.06 23.23 -0.51
N CYS A 349 2.67 22.51 -1.57
CA CYS A 349 2.28 21.11 -1.52
C CYS A 349 3.46 20.13 -1.64
N SER A 350 4.67 20.64 -1.88
CA SER A 350 5.85 19.80 -2.08
C SER A 350 6.09 18.88 -0.87
N GLN A 351 6.20 17.58 -1.13
CA GLN A 351 6.40 16.54 -0.10
C GLN A 351 5.27 16.41 0.93
N THR A 352 4.08 16.93 0.62
CA THR A 352 2.94 16.89 1.54
C THR A 352 1.83 15.93 1.09
N LEU A 353 1.85 15.44 -0.16
CA LEU A 353 0.86 14.49 -0.64
C LEU A 353 0.98 13.17 0.12
N VAL A 354 -0.14 12.72 0.67
CA VAL A 354 -0.26 11.40 1.28
C VAL A 354 -0.94 10.45 0.29
N ALA A 355 -0.47 9.22 0.18
CA ALA A 355 -1.13 8.19 -0.61
C ALA A 355 -1.25 6.87 0.17
N SER A 356 -2.30 6.09 -0.14
CA SER A 356 -2.44 4.75 0.41
C SER A 356 -1.39 3.81 -0.18
N LYS A 357 -0.99 2.77 0.56
CA LYS A 357 -0.11 1.72 0.03
C LYS A 357 -0.67 1.00 -1.20
N THR A 358 -1.99 0.82 -1.26
CA THR A 358 -2.66 0.08 -2.33
C THR A 358 -3.88 0.84 -2.83
N LEU A 359 -4.32 0.53 -4.06
CA LEU A 359 -5.57 1.03 -4.61
C LEU A 359 -6.75 0.51 -3.78
N LEU A 360 -7.54 1.45 -3.24
CA LEU A 360 -8.74 1.20 -2.42
C LEU A 360 -10.05 1.22 -3.23
N MET A 361 -9.90 1.42 -4.54
CA MET A 361 -10.95 1.43 -5.55
C MET A 361 -10.45 0.73 -6.81
N TYR A 362 -11.37 0.32 -7.67
CA TYR A 362 -11.05 -0.39 -8.91
C TYR A 362 -11.77 0.19 -10.11
N HIS A 363 -11.13 0.10 -11.27
CA HIS A 363 -11.66 0.65 -12.51
C HIS A 363 -12.59 -0.35 -13.23
N ILE A 364 -13.86 0.01 -13.44
CA ILE A 364 -14.83 -0.81 -14.19
C ILE A 364 -15.05 -0.36 -15.64
N GLY A 365 -14.54 0.82 -16.01
CA GLY A 365 -14.69 1.46 -17.33
C GLY A 365 -13.66 1.10 -18.39
N TYR A 366 -12.91 0.01 -18.20
CA TYR A 366 -11.74 -0.35 -19.03
C TYR A 366 -12.01 -0.41 -20.54
N ASN A 367 -13.22 -0.78 -20.96
CA ASN A 367 -13.61 -0.96 -22.37
C ASN A 367 -14.46 0.19 -22.93
N THR A 368 -14.74 1.22 -22.16
CA THR A 368 -15.63 2.33 -22.53
C THR A 368 -15.05 3.65 -22.02
N SER A 369 -13.74 3.84 -22.24
CA SER A 369 -13.09 5.13 -22.01
C SER A 369 -13.78 6.22 -22.83
N THR A 370 -13.90 7.40 -22.23
CA THR A 370 -14.34 8.62 -22.91
C THR A 370 -13.22 9.24 -23.76
N SER A 371 -11.97 8.78 -23.61
CA SER A 371 -10.83 9.14 -24.44
C SER A 371 -10.70 8.17 -25.62
N GLN A 372 -10.50 8.70 -26.84
CA GLN A 372 -10.42 7.87 -28.06
C GLN A 372 -9.13 7.04 -28.14
N ASP A 373 -8.07 7.46 -27.45
CA ASP A 373 -6.72 6.89 -27.60
C ASP A 373 -6.32 5.96 -26.43
N ARG A 374 -7.20 5.76 -25.44
CA ARG A 374 -6.88 4.98 -24.24
C ARG A 374 -7.72 3.71 -24.16
N VAL A 375 -7.04 2.57 -24.25
CA VAL A 375 -7.62 1.24 -24.01
C VAL A 375 -6.95 0.65 -22.78
N TYR A 376 -7.73 0.47 -21.71
CA TYR A 376 -7.28 -0.18 -20.49
C TYR A 376 -7.61 -1.67 -20.54
N LYS A 377 -6.75 -2.50 -19.96
CA LYS A 377 -7.06 -3.93 -19.81
C LYS A 377 -8.03 -4.13 -18.66
N LYS A 378 -8.89 -5.14 -18.77
CA LYS A 378 -9.87 -5.51 -17.73
C LYS A 378 -9.25 -5.69 -16.33
N ASN A 379 -7.99 -6.11 -16.27
CA ASN A 379 -7.31 -6.43 -15.03
C ASN A 379 -6.38 -5.29 -14.55
N GLU A 380 -6.38 -4.14 -15.20
CA GLU A 380 -5.59 -2.98 -14.75
C GLU A 380 -6.36 -2.19 -13.68
N PHE A 381 -5.61 -1.59 -12.75
CA PHE A 381 -6.16 -0.73 -11.69
C PHE A 381 -7.23 -1.41 -10.83
N GLN A 382 -6.91 -2.61 -10.33
CA GLN A 382 -7.80 -3.38 -9.48
C GLN A 382 -7.46 -3.19 -8.00
N CYS A 383 -8.40 -3.54 -7.13
CA CYS A 383 -8.24 -3.51 -5.68
C CYS A 383 -6.95 -4.20 -5.23
N GLY A 384 -6.26 -3.62 -4.25
CA GLY A 384 -5.05 -4.19 -3.68
C GLY A 384 -3.79 -4.06 -4.56
N TRP A 385 -3.91 -3.52 -5.78
CA TRP A 385 -2.74 -3.16 -6.56
C TRP A 385 -1.92 -2.10 -5.83
N ARG A 386 -0.60 -2.16 -6.00
CA ARG A 386 0.31 -1.15 -5.45
C ARG A 386 -0.06 0.23 -6.00
N HIS A 387 -0.19 1.23 -5.12
CA HIS A 387 -0.48 2.59 -5.57
C HIS A 387 0.67 3.12 -6.46
N PRO A 388 0.39 3.79 -7.59
CA PRO A 388 1.42 4.22 -8.56
C PRO A 388 2.53 5.07 -7.97
N PHE A 389 2.22 5.88 -6.95
CA PHE A 389 3.20 6.74 -6.27
C PHE A 389 4.04 6.02 -5.21
N ASN A 390 3.85 4.72 -4.98
CA ASN A 390 4.68 4.00 -4.03
C ASN A 390 6.14 3.97 -4.47
N GLY A 391 7.00 4.64 -3.70
CA GLY A 391 8.44 4.75 -3.96
C GLY A 391 8.85 6.11 -4.53
N ASP A 392 7.89 7.00 -4.80
CA ASP A 392 8.18 8.40 -5.02
C ASP A 392 8.63 9.05 -3.70
N PRO A 393 9.83 9.67 -3.63
CA PRO A 393 10.31 10.31 -2.41
C PRO A 393 9.51 11.56 -2.02
N SER A 394 8.68 12.09 -2.91
CA SER A 394 7.88 13.30 -2.70
C SER A 394 6.46 12.98 -2.20
N VAL A 395 6.16 11.71 -1.95
CA VAL A 395 4.84 11.24 -1.49
C VAL A 395 5.00 10.42 -0.22
N VAL A 396 4.19 10.73 0.78
CA VAL A 396 4.14 9.99 2.05
C VAL A 396 3.18 8.82 1.88
N ILE A 397 3.68 7.59 2.04
CA ILE A 397 2.88 6.37 1.88
C ILE A 397 2.44 5.85 3.24
N LEU A 398 1.13 5.77 3.48
CA LEU A 398 0.53 5.31 4.74
C LEU A 398 -0.18 3.96 4.62
#